data_AF-A0A1X0YCQ1-F1
#
_entry.id   AF-A0A1X0YCQ1-F1
#
_cell.length_a   1.000
_cell.length_b   1.000
_cell.length_c   1.000
_cell.angle_alpha   90.00
_cell.angle_beta   90.00
_cell.angle_gamma   90.00
#
_symmetry.space_group_name_H-M   'P 1'
#
loop_
_entity.id
_entity.type
_entity.pdbx_description
1 polymer ?
#
loop_
_entity_poly.entity_id
_entity_poly.type
_entity_poly.pdbx_seq_one_letter_code
_entity_poly.pdbx_strand_id
1 'polypeptide(L)'
;MRTIKIIQLLIIISLLSLLSACGGGGGGTSEPAPTTLSGRVADGYLTGARVFLDRNGNRSLDAGEPWDITSAGGHFSLQVAPGDGDRYPVVAEIIAGQTIDEDQPQETIAAGYRLIAPAGQWTFISPLTTLVKNERDKTPTLSLPEAETRIRSQLGLGAGISLFDDYIQSDDSNAAAAHHAAGIVAGLMGTLENLIEQNVGTALTDDQRTAVELMIDDQIKARQAMIAESLAAAGNPTTREATEAAILADIDSSSLNADLLDRYLDRMQNPAPIWDMTAPKILNQVPAIDSKTSIDVVISLGFDEKLDPVSVSTDSLQLIGPSGPLSGTLTYDPDTRQLAFTPDDYLMAYTDYRVELTGVTDLYGNPLEHPLVWSFTTIFDQLPPALPDF
;
A
#
# COMPACT_ATOMS: atom_id res chain seq x y z
N MET A 1 21.57 -17.88 60.43
CA MET A 1 22.85 -18.40 60.97
C MET A 1 22.99 -19.86 60.59
N ARG A 2 24.19 -20.29 60.17
CA ARG A 2 24.58 -21.60 59.57
C ARG A 2 24.27 -21.70 58.06
N THR A 3 25.21 -22.03 57.16
CA THR A 3 26.65 -22.30 57.25
C THR A 3 27.20 -22.27 55.81
N ILE A 4 28.41 -21.73 55.69
CA ILE A 4 29.25 -21.63 54.50
C ILE A 4 29.66 -23.02 54.00
N LYS A 5 29.69 -23.23 52.67
CA LYS A 5 30.58 -24.21 52.04
C LYS A 5 31.30 -23.56 50.85
N ILE A 6 32.60 -23.36 51.09
CA ILE A 6 33.68 -23.05 50.16
C ILE A 6 33.93 -24.29 49.30
N ILE A 7 34.04 -24.15 47.97
CA ILE A 7 34.76 -25.13 47.14
C ILE A 7 35.75 -24.38 46.23
N GLN A 8 36.96 -24.91 46.26
CA GLN A 8 38.22 -24.38 45.78
C GLN A 8 38.35 -24.23 44.25
N LEU A 9 39.02 -23.13 43.90
CA LEU A 9 39.92 -22.86 42.78
C LEU A 9 40.66 -24.08 42.19
N LEU A 10 40.72 -24.18 40.85
CA LEU A 10 41.86 -24.76 40.13
C LEU A 10 41.99 -24.12 38.73
N ILE A 11 43.00 -23.26 38.61
CA ILE A 11 43.54 -22.74 37.37
C ILE A 11 44.50 -23.79 36.82
N ILE A 12 44.32 -24.23 35.57
CA ILE A 12 45.34 -24.98 34.82
C ILE A 12 45.61 -24.26 33.50
N ILE A 13 46.81 -23.68 33.45
CA ILE A 13 47.52 -23.20 32.27
C ILE A 13 48.20 -24.41 31.59
N SER A 14 48.34 -24.32 30.27
CA SER A 14 49.31 -25.01 29.40
C SER A 14 48.71 -26.09 28.48
N LEU A 15 48.83 -25.95 27.16
CA LEU A 15 50.05 -26.33 26.40
C LEU A 15 49.76 -26.25 24.88
N LEU A 16 50.60 -25.53 24.15
CA LEU A 16 50.67 -25.53 22.69
C LEU A 16 51.11 -26.92 22.19
N SER A 17 50.39 -27.49 21.21
CA SER A 17 50.91 -28.58 20.38
C SER A 17 50.39 -28.45 18.95
N LEU A 18 51.29 -28.04 18.06
CA LEU A 18 51.19 -28.22 16.61
C LEU A 18 51.13 -29.73 16.32
N LEU A 19 50.02 -30.20 15.75
CA LEU A 19 49.99 -31.43 14.98
C LEU A 19 49.53 -31.11 13.57
N SER A 20 50.48 -31.18 12.64
CA SER A 20 50.21 -31.44 11.23
C SER A 20 49.68 -32.88 11.11
N ALA A 21 48.38 -33.04 10.93
CA ALA A 21 47.77 -34.27 10.46
C ALA A 21 47.33 -34.06 9.00
N CYS A 22 48.10 -34.66 8.10
CA CYS A 22 47.76 -34.84 6.70
C CYS A 22 47.06 -36.20 6.54
N GLY A 23 45.96 -36.22 5.78
CA GLY A 23 45.20 -37.41 5.36
C GLY A 23 43.76 -37.39 5.90
N GLY A 24 42.69 -37.31 5.12
CA GLY A 24 42.50 -37.53 3.69
C GLY A 24 41.26 -38.42 3.50
N GLY A 25 40.19 -37.87 2.92
CA GLY A 25 38.93 -38.56 2.57
C GLY A 25 37.72 -37.85 3.19
N GLY A 26 36.95 -37.00 2.50
CA GLY A 26 36.66 -36.95 1.06
C GLY A 26 35.15 -37.10 0.87
N GLY A 27 34.39 -36.18 1.48
CA GLY A 27 32.94 -36.14 1.47
C GLY A 27 32.44 -34.82 2.04
N GLY A 28 33.20 -33.73 1.83
CA GLY A 28 32.69 -32.39 2.02
C GLY A 28 31.90 -32.07 0.77
N THR A 29 30.59 -31.95 0.89
CA THR A 29 29.82 -31.15 -0.07
C THR A 29 30.47 -29.77 -0.05
N SER A 30 31.38 -29.52 -1.00
CA SER A 30 32.01 -28.22 -1.17
C SER A 30 30.87 -27.25 -1.38
N GLU A 31 30.59 -26.45 -0.35
CA GLU A 31 29.61 -25.38 -0.43
C GLU A 31 30.01 -24.53 -1.64
N PRO A 32 29.09 -24.33 -2.59
CA PRO A 32 29.45 -23.72 -3.85
C PRO A 32 29.98 -22.31 -3.58
N ALA A 33 31.04 -21.92 -4.29
CA ALA A 33 31.72 -20.64 -4.05
C ALA A 33 30.73 -19.46 -4.19
N PRO A 34 30.84 -18.43 -3.34
CA PRO A 34 29.95 -17.28 -3.41
C PRO A 34 30.05 -16.60 -4.78
N THR A 35 28.92 -16.11 -5.26
CA THR A 35 28.80 -15.29 -6.47
C THR A 35 28.55 -13.84 -6.08
N THR A 36 28.93 -12.91 -6.95
CA THR A 36 28.69 -11.48 -6.73
C THR A 36 27.46 -11.03 -7.51
N LEU A 37 26.51 -10.39 -6.84
CA LEU A 37 25.46 -9.60 -7.49
C LEU A 37 25.88 -8.14 -7.46
N SER A 38 25.87 -7.48 -8.61
CA SER A 38 26.18 -6.06 -8.73
C SER A 38 25.08 -5.36 -9.51
N GLY A 39 24.82 -4.12 -9.12
CA GLY A 39 23.78 -3.31 -9.74
C GLY A 39 23.89 -1.84 -9.31
N ARG A 40 22.81 -1.11 -9.55
CA ARG A 40 22.65 0.28 -9.14
C ARG A 40 21.32 0.49 -8.43
N VAL A 41 21.26 1.47 -7.54
CA VAL A 41 20.02 1.99 -6.96
C VAL A 41 19.79 3.40 -7.49
N ALA A 42 18.61 3.67 -8.03
CA ALA A 42 18.31 4.99 -8.55
C ALA A 42 16.82 5.39 -8.62
N ASP A 43 16.53 6.62 -8.25
CA ASP A 43 15.44 7.49 -8.73
C ASP A 43 15.99 8.70 -9.53
N GLY A 44 17.27 8.60 -9.90
CA GLY A 44 18.36 9.57 -9.66
C GLY A 44 19.44 8.76 -8.92
N TYR A 45 20.72 8.78 -9.29
CA TYR A 45 21.65 7.79 -8.68
C TYR A 45 21.77 8.00 -7.16
N LEU A 46 21.50 6.96 -6.37
CA LEU A 46 21.42 7.06 -4.91
C LEU A 46 22.69 6.57 -4.23
N THR A 47 23.47 7.47 -3.65
CA THR A 47 24.70 7.16 -2.89
C THR A 47 24.42 7.12 -1.38
N GLY A 48 24.97 6.12 -0.67
CA GLY A 48 24.78 5.96 0.77
C GLY A 48 23.48 5.26 1.17
N ALA A 49 22.79 4.60 0.24
CA ALA A 49 21.66 3.72 0.53
C ALA A 49 22.16 2.33 0.96
N ARG A 50 21.45 1.65 1.85
CA ARG A 50 21.78 0.28 2.26
C ARG A 50 21.06 -0.73 1.39
N VAL A 51 21.81 -1.63 0.76
CA VAL A 51 21.25 -2.65 -0.15
C VAL A 51 21.43 -4.02 0.47
N PHE A 52 20.42 -4.87 0.44
CA PHE A 52 20.51 -6.23 0.96
C PHE A 52 19.64 -7.22 0.18
N LEU A 53 20.05 -8.49 0.22
CA LEU A 53 19.29 -9.60 -0.35
C LEU A 53 18.27 -10.09 0.68
N ASP A 54 16.99 -9.87 0.40
CA ASP A 54 15.87 -10.21 1.29
C ASP A 54 15.45 -11.68 1.08
N ARG A 55 15.99 -12.56 1.93
CA ARG A 55 15.87 -14.02 1.79
C ARG A 55 14.58 -14.56 2.39
N ASN A 56 14.02 -13.88 3.37
CA ASN A 56 12.79 -14.30 4.04
C ASN A 56 11.55 -13.55 3.52
N GLY A 57 11.73 -12.52 2.70
CA GLY A 57 10.66 -11.76 2.07
C GLY A 57 10.00 -10.72 2.99
N ASN A 58 10.61 -10.40 4.13
CA ASN A 58 10.06 -9.43 5.09
C ASN A 58 10.49 -7.98 4.80
N ARG A 59 11.30 -7.78 3.75
CA ARG A 59 11.82 -6.48 3.31
C ARG A 59 12.70 -5.76 4.34
N SER A 60 13.16 -6.45 5.38
CA SER A 60 13.98 -5.89 6.45
C SER A 60 15.33 -6.62 6.51
N LEU A 61 16.39 -5.91 6.84
CA LEU A 61 17.72 -6.53 6.91
C LEU A 61 17.83 -7.42 8.14
N ASP A 62 17.99 -8.72 7.92
CA ASP A 62 18.13 -9.71 8.98
C ASP A 62 19.55 -10.26 9.15
N ALA A 63 19.76 -10.89 10.31
CA ALA A 63 21.01 -11.57 10.61
C ALA A 63 21.29 -12.70 9.59
N GLY A 64 22.40 -12.56 8.86
CA GLY A 64 22.83 -13.54 7.85
C GLY A 64 22.44 -13.20 6.41
N GLU A 65 21.77 -12.07 6.20
CA GLU A 65 21.52 -11.54 4.87
C GLU A 65 22.73 -10.73 4.36
N PRO A 66 23.20 -10.99 3.13
CA PRO A 66 24.23 -10.16 2.50
C PRO A 66 23.74 -8.74 2.28
N TRP A 67 24.57 -7.76 2.62
CA TRP A 67 24.28 -6.34 2.43
C TRP A 67 25.52 -5.55 2.01
N ASP A 68 25.30 -4.36 1.45
CA ASP A 68 26.30 -3.38 1.04
C ASP A 68 25.74 -1.94 1.17
N ILE A 69 26.59 -0.93 1.01
CA ILE A 69 26.20 0.49 0.93
C ILE A 69 26.51 1.01 -0.46
N THR A 70 25.55 1.69 -1.09
CA THR A 70 25.77 2.24 -2.43
C THR A 70 26.87 3.30 -2.42
N SER A 71 27.71 3.23 -3.45
CA SER A 71 28.75 4.23 -3.76
C SER A 71 28.31 5.13 -4.93
N ALA A 72 29.17 6.06 -5.33
CA ALA A 72 28.90 7.01 -6.43
C ALA A 72 28.34 6.32 -7.69
N GLY A 73 27.32 6.90 -8.31
CA GLY A 73 26.54 6.28 -9.39
C GLY A 73 25.59 5.18 -8.90
N GLY A 74 25.29 5.13 -7.61
CA GLY A 74 24.37 4.17 -6.99
C GLY A 74 24.88 2.73 -6.91
N HIS A 75 26.17 2.50 -7.11
CA HIS A 75 26.75 1.15 -7.26
C HIS A 75 26.75 0.35 -5.96
N PHE A 76 26.31 -0.92 -6.02
CA PHE A 76 26.44 -1.90 -4.93
C PHE A 76 27.00 -3.25 -5.42
N SER A 77 27.50 -4.06 -4.49
CA SER A 77 28.04 -5.40 -4.74
C SER A 77 27.81 -6.35 -3.55
N LEU A 78 26.88 -7.30 -3.69
CA LEU A 78 26.57 -8.32 -2.68
C LEU A 78 27.31 -9.63 -2.95
N GLN A 79 27.94 -10.22 -1.93
CA GLN A 79 28.44 -11.60 -1.98
C GLN A 79 27.35 -12.56 -1.52
N VAL A 80 26.85 -13.41 -2.42
CA VAL A 80 25.68 -14.27 -2.19
C VAL A 80 25.97 -15.72 -2.56
N ALA A 81 25.06 -16.64 -2.23
CA ALA A 81 25.16 -18.01 -2.71
C ALA A 81 24.76 -18.10 -4.20
N PRO A 82 25.32 -19.03 -5.00
CA PRO A 82 24.96 -19.16 -6.41
C PRO A 82 23.47 -19.38 -6.63
N GLY A 83 22.88 -18.56 -7.51
CA GLY A 83 21.44 -18.59 -7.84
C GLY A 83 20.55 -17.80 -6.88
N ASP A 84 21.10 -17.17 -5.83
CA ASP A 84 20.30 -16.37 -4.89
C ASP A 84 19.59 -15.19 -5.57
N GLY A 85 20.24 -14.53 -6.53
CA GLY A 85 19.65 -13.39 -7.24
C GLY A 85 18.34 -13.75 -7.95
N ASP A 86 18.26 -14.95 -8.54
CA ASP A 86 17.05 -15.41 -9.26
C ASP A 86 15.92 -15.83 -8.31
N ARG A 87 16.22 -15.97 -7.02
CA ARG A 87 15.31 -16.54 -6.01
C ARG A 87 14.75 -15.49 -5.07
N TYR A 88 15.56 -14.49 -4.74
CA TYR A 88 15.26 -13.53 -3.69
C TYR A 88 15.29 -12.10 -4.23
N PRO A 89 14.36 -11.23 -3.82
CA PRO A 89 14.42 -9.82 -4.16
C PRO A 89 15.62 -9.13 -3.50
N VAL A 90 15.99 -7.97 -4.04
CA VAL A 90 17.01 -7.09 -3.45
C VAL A 90 16.35 -5.79 -3.04
N VAL A 91 16.53 -5.40 -1.79
CA VAL A 91 15.94 -4.21 -1.18
C VAL A 91 17.02 -3.16 -1.00
N ALA A 92 16.70 -1.90 -1.29
CA ALA A 92 17.49 -0.74 -0.98
C ALA A 92 16.75 0.14 0.03
N GLU A 93 17.31 0.31 1.22
CA GLU A 93 16.85 1.23 2.25
C GLU A 93 17.52 2.59 2.05
N ILE A 94 16.69 3.60 1.77
CA ILE A 94 17.09 5.00 1.63
C ILE A 94 17.03 5.60 3.02
N ILE A 95 18.19 6.00 3.53
CA ILE A 95 18.38 6.38 4.93
C ILE A 95 18.27 7.89 5.05
N ALA A 96 17.25 8.35 5.78
CA ALA A 96 17.03 9.77 6.08
C ALA A 96 18.28 10.43 6.66
N GLY A 97 18.67 11.57 6.09
CA GLY A 97 19.84 12.36 6.52
C GLY A 97 21.19 11.73 6.17
N GLN A 98 21.24 10.64 5.41
CA GLN A 98 22.49 9.98 5.00
C GLN A 98 22.56 9.74 3.49
N THR A 99 21.49 9.22 2.88
CA THR A 99 21.46 8.95 1.45
C THR A 99 21.36 10.26 0.65
N ILE A 100 22.10 10.34 -0.45
CA ILE A 100 22.14 11.48 -1.36
C ILE A 100 21.65 11.02 -2.73
N ASP A 101 20.67 11.72 -3.28
CA ASP A 101 20.31 11.65 -4.70
C ASP A 101 21.28 12.53 -5.49
N GLU A 102 21.98 11.93 -6.46
CA GLU A 102 22.96 12.62 -7.30
C GLU A 102 22.33 13.65 -8.26
N ASP A 103 21.01 13.65 -8.44
CA ASP A 103 20.30 14.75 -9.11
C ASP A 103 20.27 16.02 -8.24
N GLN A 104 20.37 15.87 -6.91
CA GLN A 104 20.42 16.97 -5.92
C GLN A 104 21.58 16.76 -4.92
N PRO A 105 22.85 16.77 -5.37
CA PRO A 105 23.99 16.27 -4.61
C PRO A 105 24.40 17.14 -3.41
N GLN A 106 23.70 18.26 -3.18
CA GLN A 106 23.94 19.17 -2.05
C GLN A 106 23.06 18.86 -0.84
N GLU A 107 22.07 17.98 -1.00
CA GLU A 107 21.09 17.68 0.03
C GLU A 107 21.03 16.18 0.28
N THR A 108 20.84 15.80 1.54
CA THR A 108 20.51 14.43 1.91
C THR A 108 19.00 14.27 1.89
N ILE A 109 18.51 13.10 1.50
CA ILE A 109 17.09 12.78 1.51
C ILE A 109 16.54 12.93 2.94
N ALA A 110 15.46 13.71 3.08
CA ALA A 110 14.91 14.09 4.39
C ALA A 110 14.07 12.97 5.04
N ALA A 111 13.35 12.20 4.22
CA ALA A 111 12.49 11.10 4.67
C ALA A 111 12.95 9.79 4.05
N GLY A 112 13.18 8.78 4.90
CA GLY A 112 13.60 7.46 4.44
C GLY A 112 12.45 6.72 3.78
N TYR A 113 12.79 5.81 2.89
CA TYR A 113 11.85 4.89 2.24
C TYR A 113 12.62 3.65 1.75
N ARG A 114 11.93 2.62 1.29
CA ARG A 114 12.58 1.43 0.70
C ARG A 114 12.21 1.29 -0.76
N LEU A 115 13.19 0.85 -1.55
CA LEU A 115 13.04 0.42 -2.93
C LEU A 115 13.32 -1.08 -3.00
N ILE A 116 12.72 -1.75 -3.96
CA ILE A 116 12.88 -3.19 -4.15
C ILE A 116 12.91 -3.55 -5.63
N ALA A 117 13.84 -4.43 -5.99
CA ALA A 117 13.84 -5.11 -7.26
C ALA A 117 13.35 -6.55 -7.08
N PRO A 118 12.40 -7.03 -7.92
CA PRO A 118 12.00 -8.43 -7.92
C PRO A 118 13.19 -9.39 -8.12
N ALA A 119 13.07 -10.61 -7.60
CA ALA A 119 14.01 -11.69 -7.90
C ALA A 119 14.21 -11.81 -9.42
N GLY A 120 15.45 -11.95 -9.87
CA GLY A 120 15.81 -11.90 -11.30
C GLY A 120 16.14 -10.51 -11.85
N GLN A 121 15.84 -9.42 -11.15
CA GLN A 121 15.93 -8.03 -11.67
C GLN A 121 16.83 -7.11 -10.83
N TRP A 122 17.79 -7.66 -10.09
CA TRP A 122 18.61 -6.90 -9.13
C TRP A 122 19.59 -5.90 -9.75
N THR A 123 19.80 -5.91 -11.05
CA THR A 123 20.80 -5.03 -11.71
C THR A 123 20.47 -3.56 -11.58
N PHE A 124 19.19 -3.22 -11.41
CA PHE A 124 18.72 -1.85 -11.25
C PHE A 124 17.53 -1.82 -10.29
N ILE A 125 17.69 -1.12 -9.16
CA ILE A 125 16.67 -0.98 -8.11
C ILE A 125 16.13 0.44 -8.18
N SER A 126 14.84 0.60 -8.41
CA SER A 126 14.22 1.92 -8.60
C SER A 126 12.83 2.02 -7.98
N PRO A 127 12.26 3.23 -7.87
CA PRO A 127 10.84 3.40 -7.56
C PRO A 127 9.93 2.63 -8.52
N LEU A 128 10.32 2.51 -9.79
CA LEU A 128 9.51 1.80 -10.79
C LEU A 128 9.59 0.28 -10.62
N THR A 129 10.76 -0.30 -10.30
CA THR A 129 10.85 -1.74 -9.97
C THR A 129 10.06 -2.07 -8.71
N THR A 130 9.99 -1.12 -7.78
CA THR A 130 9.23 -1.23 -6.53
C THR A 130 7.72 -1.34 -6.79
N LEU A 131 7.17 -0.45 -7.63
CA LEU A 131 5.76 -0.52 -8.04
C LEU A 131 5.43 -1.86 -8.73
N VAL A 132 6.34 -2.37 -9.56
CA VAL A 132 6.17 -3.68 -10.23
C VAL A 132 6.21 -4.83 -9.22
N LYS A 133 7.11 -4.79 -8.25
CA LYS A 133 7.17 -5.79 -7.18
C LYS A 133 5.90 -5.77 -6.33
N ASN A 134 5.44 -4.59 -5.92
CA ASN A 134 4.23 -4.42 -5.13
C ASN A 134 2.99 -4.91 -5.88
N GLU A 135 2.87 -4.64 -7.19
CA GLU A 135 1.80 -5.18 -8.03
C GLU A 135 1.76 -6.72 -7.99
N ARG A 136 2.92 -7.37 -8.02
CA ARG A 136 3.00 -8.84 -7.94
C ARG A 136 2.71 -9.38 -6.54
N ASP A 137 3.08 -8.65 -5.50
CA ASP A 137 2.78 -9.07 -4.13
C ASP A 137 1.28 -8.98 -3.85
N LYS A 138 0.62 -7.96 -4.41
CA LYS A 138 -0.84 -7.80 -4.39
C LYS A 138 -1.55 -8.79 -5.31
N THR A 139 -0.93 -9.18 -6.42
CA THR A 139 -1.49 -10.12 -7.41
C THR A 139 -0.48 -11.25 -7.73
N PRO A 140 -0.34 -12.27 -6.86
CA PRO A 140 0.70 -13.31 -7.02
C PRO A 140 0.59 -14.13 -8.31
N THR A 141 -0.58 -14.16 -8.94
CA THR A 141 -0.83 -14.85 -10.21
C THR A 141 -0.31 -14.09 -11.43
N LEU A 142 0.07 -12.82 -11.26
CA LEU A 142 0.55 -11.96 -12.33
C LEU A 142 2.02 -12.26 -12.66
N SER A 143 2.32 -12.50 -13.94
CA SER A 143 3.70 -12.68 -14.36
C SER A 143 4.48 -11.35 -14.32
N LEU A 144 5.80 -11.44 -14.20
CA LEU A 144 6.66 -10.26 -14.13
C LEU A 144 6.54 -9.32 -15.35
N PRO A 145 6.50 -9.81 -16.60
CA PRO A 145 6.34 -8.93 -17.77
C PRO A 145 4.94 -8.28 -17.84
N GLU A 146 3.90 -8.96 -17.37
CA GLU A 146 2.55 -8.40 -17.30
C GLU A 146 2.47 -7.29 -16.25
N ALA A 147 3.08 -7.49 -15.08
CA ALA A 147 3.19 -6.49 -14.03
C ALA A 147 3.92 -5.24 -14.52
N GLU A 148 5.08 -5.40 -15.16
CA GLU A 148 5.82 -4.31 -15.80
C GLU A 148 4.96 -3.56 -16.81
N THR A 149 4.26 -4.29 -17.69
CA THR A 149 3.39 -3.69 -18.70
C THR A 149 2.24 -2.89 -18.08
N ARG A 150 1.64 -3.37 -16.99
CA ARG A 150 0.58 -2.65 -16.26
C ARG A 150 1.11 -1.35 -15.67
N ILE A 151 2.20 -1.41 -14.88
CA ILE A 151 2.78 -0.22 -14.26
C ILE A 151 3.19 0.81 -15.32
N ARG A 152 3.83 0.35 -16.39
CA ARG A 152 4.25 1.22 -17.51
C ARG A 152 3.05 1.93 -18.15
N SER A 153 1.96 1.20 -18.43
CA SER A 153 0.74 1.78 -18.99
C SER A 153 0.05 2.74 -18.04
N GLN A 154 0.04 2.41 -16.75
CA GLN A 154 -0.57 3.21 -15.68
C GLN A 154 0.11 4.57 -15.53
N LEU A 155 1.44 4.59 -15.63
CA LEU A 155 2.24 5.82 -15.59
C LEU A 155 2.29 6.57 -16.92
N GLY A 156 1.66 6.06 -17.98
CA GLY A 156 1.70 6.70 -19.31
C GLY A 156 3.06 6.62 -20.01
N LEU A 157 3.92 5.67 -19.63
CA LEU A 157 5.24 5.48 -20.21
C LEU A 157 5.16 4.68 -21.52
N GLY A 158 6.02 5.02 -22.49
CA GLY A 158 6.03 4.38 -23.81
C GLY A 158 6.45 2.91 -23.75
N ALA A 159 5.87 2.06 -24.61
CA ALA A 159 6.06 0.60 -24.57
C ALA A 159 7.50 0.09 -24.85
N GLY A 160 8.42 0.96 -25.25
CA GLY A 160 9.82 0.62 -25.53
C GLY A 160 10.71 0.61 -24.29
N ILE A 161 10.36 1.36 -23.24
CA ILE A 161 11.18 1.44 -22.02
C ILE A 161 10.93 0.22 -21.13
N SER A 162 12.00 -0.38 -20.62
CA SER A 162 11.93 -1.33 -19.52
C SER A 162 12.02 -0.59 -18.19
N LEU A 163 11.25 -1.05 -17.20
CA LEU A 163 11.31 -0.54 -15.84
C LEU A 163 12.44 -1.17 -15.02
N PHE A 164 13.09 -2.23 -15.54
CA PHE A 164 14.18 -2.96 -14.89
C PHE A 164 15.57 -2.59 -15.42
N ASP A 165 15.65 -1.84 -16.51
CA ASP A 165 16.91 -1.37 -17.08
C ASP A 165 17.26 0.03 -16.52
N ASP A 166 18.56 0.37 -16.56
CA ASP A 166 19.04 1.70 -16.18
C ASP A 166 18.57 2.74 -17.20
N TYR A 167 17.38 3.30 -16.95
CA TYR A 167 16.77 4.33 -17.79
C TYR A 167 17.50 5.68 -17.70
N ILE A 168 18.44 5.88 -16.77
CA ILE A 168 19.21 7.13 -16.68
C ILE A 168 20.29 7.18 -17.76
N GLN A 169 20.84 6.02 -18.13
CA GLN A 169 21.83 5.86 -19.20
C GLN A 169 21.22 5.39 -20.53
N SER A 170 19.90 5.26 -20.62
CA SER A 170 19.22 4.76 -21.80
C SER A 170 19.09 5.82 -22.89
N ASP A 171 19.33 5.43 -24.14
CA ASP A 171 19.06 6.25 -25.33
C ASP A 171 17.59 6.19 -25.79
N ASP A 172 16.71 5.46 -25.08
CA ASP A 172 15.28 5.38 -25.41
C ASP A 172 14.61 6.76 -25.27
N SER A 173 13.74 7.13 -26.20
CA SER A 173 13.02 8.41 -26.16
C SER A 173 12.16 8.62 -24.91
N ASN A 174 11.79 7.55 -24.21
CA ASN A 174 11.00 7.57 -22.98
C ASN A 174 11.87 7.53 -21.71
N ALA A 175 13.20 7.42 -21.82
CA ALA A 175 14.13 7.34 -20.70
C ALA A 175 13.96 8.51 -19.71
N ALA A 176 13.90 9.74 -20.22
CA ALA A 176 13.67 10.93 -19.41
C ALA A 176 12.30 10.94 -18.72
N ALA A 177 11.26 10.38 -19.36
CA ALA A 177 9.94 10.27 -18.75
C ALA A 177 9.93 9.22 -17.64
N ALA A 178 10.61 8.09 -17.83
CA ALA A 178 10.79 7.08 -16.78
C ALA A 178 11.57 7.63 -15.59
N HIS A 179 12.67 8.35 -15.82
CA HIS A 179 13.42 9.03 -14.77
C HIS A 179 12.55 10.05 -14.01
N HIS A 180 11.81 10.90 -14.73
CA HIS A 180 10.91 11.87 -14.09
C HIS A 180 9.81 11.18 -13.26
N ALA A 181 9.20 10.12 -13.79
CA ALA A 181 8.20 9.32 -13.06
C ALA A 181 8.80 8.70 -11.79
N ALA A 182 10.00 8.13 -11.89
CA ALA A 182 10.70 7.57 -10.75
C ALA A 182 10.94 8.60 -9.65
N GLY A 183 11.38 9.81 -10.02
CA GLY A 183 11.54 10.91 -9.09
C GLY A 183 10.24 11.26 -8.36
N ILE A 184 9.13 11.44 -9.09
CA ILE A 184 7.82 11.73 -8.47
C ILE A 184 7.43 10.62 -7.49
N VAL A 185 7.55 9.36 -7.90
CA VAL A 185 7.21 8.19 -7.07
C VAL A 185 8.07 8.13 -5.82
N ALA A 186 9.38 8.38 -5.92
CA ALA A 186 10.28 8.40 -4.77
C ALA A 186 9.95 9.52 -3.77
N GLY A 187 9.68 10.73 -4.26
CA GLY A 187 9.30 11.87 -3.42
C GLY A 187 7.99 11.60 -2.67
N LEU A 188 7.01 10.99 -3.34
CA LEU A 188 5.77 10.54 -2.73
C LEU A 188 6.00 9.43 -1.70
N MET A 189 6.84 8.43 -2.00
CA MET A 189 7.17 7.34 -1.07
C MET A 189 7.74 7.88 0.24
N GLY A 190 8.78 8.71 0.19
CA GLY A 190 9.36 9.30 1.39
C GLY A 190 8.38 10.20 2.17
N THR A 191 7.61 11.03 1.47
CA THR A 191 6.68 11.95 2.13
C THR A 191 5.51 11.21 2.79
N LEU A 192 4.92 10.22 2.10
CA LEU A 192 3.82 9.44 2.62
C LEU A 192 4.25 8.50 3.76
N GLU A 193 5.44 7.89 3.68
CA GLU A 193 5.99 7.07 4.77
C GLU A 193 6.07 7.90 6.05
N ASN A 194 6.68 9.09 5.99
CA ASN A 194 6.82 9.99 7.13
C ASN A 194 5.45 10.48 7.66
N LEU A 195 4.51 10.81 6.77
CA LEU A 195 3.14 11.20 7.15
C LEU A 195 2.43 10.06 7.90
N ILE A 196 2.51 8.83 7.40
CA ILE A 196 1.88 7.67 8.02
C ILE A 196 2.52 7.37 9.37
N GLU A 197 3.86 7.38 9.47
CA GLU A 197 4.58 7.22 10.74
C GLU A 197 4.13 8.27 11.78
N GLN A 198 3.93 9.52 11.37
CA GLN A 198 3.41 10.58 12.25
C GLN A 198 1.97 10.33 12.69
N ASN A 199 1.08 9.92 11.77
CA ASN A 199 -0.32 9.65 12.05
C ASN A 199 -0.51 8.41 12.94
N VAL A 200 0.33 7.38 12.78
CA VAL A 200 0.33 6.17 13.60
C VAL A 200 0.93 6.45 14.99
N GLY A 201 1.91 7.37 15.08
CA GLY A 201 2.45 7.86 16.34
C GLY A 201 3.31 6.86 17.13
N THR A 202 3.65 5.72 16.52
CA THR A 202 4.52 4.69 17.11
C THR A 202 5.51 4.17 16.06
N ALA A 203 6.62 3.60 16.53
CA ALA A 203 7.60 2.99 15.63
C ALA A 203 6.98 1.74 14.96
N LEU A 204 7.08 1.68 13.64
CA LEU A 204 6.55 0.58 12.83
C LEU A 204 7.39 -0.69 13.02
N THR A 205 6.71 -1.83 13.17
CA THR A 205 7.29 -3.17 13.03
C THR A 205 7.59 -3.48 11.55
N ASP A 206 8.33 -4.56 11.27
CA ASP A 206 8.69 -4.95 9.89
C ASP A 206 7.45 -5.25 9.02
N ASP A 207 6.48 -5.98 9.57
CA ASP A 207 5.20 -6.26 8.90
C ASP A 207 4.41 -4.98 8.64
N GLN A 208 4.37 -4.07 9.62
CA GLN A 208 3.74 -2.76 9.46
C GLN A 208 4.41 -1.92 8.38
N ARG A 209 5.74 -1.92 8.30
CA ARG A 209 6.46 -1.17 7.27
C ARG A 209 6.15 -1.72 5.87
N THR A 210 6.05 -3.03 5.73
CA THR A 210 5.60 -3.65 4.47
C THR A 210 4.15 -3.28 4.14
N ALA A 211 3.25 -3.26 5.13
CA ALA A 211 1.87 -2.81 4.95
C ALA A 211 1.79 -1.33 4.51
N VAL A 212 2.61 -0.45 5.10
CA VAL A 212 2.73 0.96 4.72
C VAL A 212 3.20 1.10 3.27
N GLU A 213 4.17 0.32 2.81
CA GLU A 213 4.61 0.37 1.41
C GLU A 213 3.52 -0.03 0.42
N LEU A 214 2.73 -1.06 0.75
CA LEU A 214 1.60 -1.46 -0.08
C LEU A 214 0.50 -0.39 -0.07
N MET A 215 0.30 0.29 1.06
CA MET A 215 -0.62 1.42 1.18
C MET A 215 -0.18 2.60 0.32
N ILE A 216 1.10 2.96 0.37
CA ILE A 216 1.69 4.00 -0.46
C ILE A 216 1.56 3.65 -1.94
N ASP A 217 1.82 2.40 -2.34
CA ASP A 217 1.63 1.93 -3.71
C ASP A 217 0.18 2.12 -4.20
N ASP A 218 -0.82 1.84 -3.36
CA ASP A 218 -2.23 2.07 -3.71
C ASP A 218 -2.56 3.56 -3.82
N GLN A 219 -2.04 4.41 -2.92
CA GLN A 219 -2.23 5.86 -3.03
C GLN A 219 -1.62 6.44 -4.30
N ILE A 220 -0.43 5.99 -4.68
CA ILE A 220 0.28 6.40 -5.89
C ILE A 220 -0.50 5.94 -7.13
N LYS A 221 -0.92 4.67 -7.18
CA LYS A 221 -1.70 4.12 -8.31
C LYS A 221 -3.04 4.81 -8.50
N ALA A 222 -3.73 5.15 -7.41
CA ALA A 222 -4.98 5.91 -7.47
C ALA A 222 -4.81 7.28 -8.15
N ARG A 223 -3.61 7.89 -8.11
CA ARG A 223 -3.28 9.18 -8.75
C ARG A 223 -2.38 9.04 -9.98
N GLN A 224 -2.22 7.84 -10.55
CA GLN A 224 -1.36 7.60 -11.72
C GLN A 224 -1.67 8.49 -12.92
N ALA A 225 -2.93 8.92 -13.08
CA ALA A 225 -3.33 9.84 -14.14
C ALA A 225 -2.68 11.22 -14.01
N MET A 226 -2.51 11.73 -12.77
CA MET A 226 -1.82 12.99 -12.51
C MET A 226 -0.34 12.90 -12.86
N ILE A 227 0.29 11.76 -12.59
CA ILE A 227 1.67 11.47 -12.99
C ILE A 227 1.75 11.42 -14.52
N ALA A 228 0.90 10.62 -15.18
CA ALA A 228 0.90 10.50 -16.63
C ALA A 228 0.68 11.85 -17.35
N GLU A 229 -0.19 12.70 -16.82
CA GLU A 229 -0.44 14.05 -17.35
C GLU A 229 0.80 14.96 -17.20
N SER A 230 1.50 14.89 -16.05
CA SER A 230 2.73 15.68 -15.84
C SER A 230 3.86 15.23 -16.78
N LEU A 231 3.94 13.94 -17.11
CA LEU A 231 4.89 13.41 -18.09
C LEU A 231 4.54 13.85 -19.52
N ALA A 232 3.26 13.93 -19.88
CA ALA A 232 2.83 14.40 -21.19
C ALA A 232 3.10 15.90 -21.41
N ALA A 233 3.20 16.68 -20.32
CA ALA A 233 3.52 18.11 -20.34
C ALA A 233 5.04 18.41 -20.39
N ALA A 234 5.90 17.41 -20.64
CA ALA A 234 7.33 17.48 -20.39
C ALA A 234 8.07 18.63 -21.14
N GLY A 235 8.77 19.44 -20.33
CA GLY A 235 9.64 20.55 -20.74
C GLY A 235 10.11 21.47 -19.61
N ASN A 236 9.63 21.31 -18.36
CA ASN A 236 9.97 22.20 -17.24
C ASN A 236 10.16 21.44 -15.89
N PRO A 237 11.32 21.51 -15.22
CA PRO A 237 11.60 20.84 -13.94
C PRO A 237 10.81 21.37 -12.73
N THR A 238 10.18 22.56 -12.80
CA THR A 238 9.23 23.00 -11.76
C THR A 238 7.94 22.17 -11.71
N THR A 239 7.84 21.11 -12.54
CA THR A 239 6.70 20.20 -12.60
C THR A 239 6.79 19.05 -11.60
N ARG A 240 7.97 18.57 -11.19
CA ARG A 240 8.09 17.43 -10.24
C ARG A 240 7.48 17.79 -8.89
N GLU A 241 8.08 18.76 -8.19
CA GLU A 241 7.60 19.22 -6.88
C GLU A 241 6.14 19.68 -6.92
N ALA A 242 5.74 20.38 -7.99
CA ALA A 242 4.35 20.81 -8.16
C ALA A 242 3.39 19.62 -8.35
N THR A 243 3.80 18.57 -9.06
CA THR A 243 3.00 17.35 -9.24
C THR A 243 2.91 16.58 -7.93
N GLU A 244 4.03 16.40 -7.22
CA GLU A 244 4.06 15.77 -5.89
C GLU A 244 3.13 16.52 -4.92
N ALA A 245 3.23 17.85 -4.85
CA ALA A 245 2.36 18.67 -4.01
C ALA A 245 0.88 18.56 -4.40
N ALA A 246 0.56 18.51 -5.69
CA ALA A 246 -0.82 18.33 -6.16
C ALA A 246 -1.38 16.96 -5.78
N ILE A 247 -0.59 15.89 -5.93
CA ILE A 247 -0.99 14.53 -5.54
C ILE A 247 -1.19 14.45 -4.02
N LEU A 248 -0.27 15.00 -3.23
CA LEU A 248 -0.38 15.02 -1.77
C LEU A 248 -1.61 15.81 -1.30
N ALA A 249 -1.99 16.88 -2.00
CA ALA A 249 -3.20 17.64 -1.70
C ALA A 249 -4.51 16.90 -2.04
N ASP A 250 -4.47 15.93 -2.95
CA ASP A 250 -5.61 15.08 -3.32
C ASP A 250 -5.77 13.86 -2.40
N ILE A 251 -4.75 13.55 -1.59
CA ILE A 251 -4.80 12.47 -0.61
C ILE A 251 -5.40 12.99 0.70
N ASP A 252 -6.46 12.34 1.20
CA ASP A 252 -6.93 12.57 2.56
C ASP A 252 -5.90 12.02 3.56
N SER A 253 -4.96 12.89 3.94
CA SER A 253 -3.92 12.56 4.92
C SER A 253 -4.45 12.06 6.26
N SER A 254 -5.69 12.40 6.65
CA SER A 254 -6.26 11.95 7.93
C SER A 254 -6.72 10.48 7.88
N SER A 255 -7.03 9.97 6.69
CA SER A 255 -7.37 8.56 6.46
C SER A 255 -6.15 7.63 6.55
N LEU A 256 -4.93 8.17 6.39
CA LEU A 256 -3.67 7.42 6.43
C LEU A 256 -3.21 7.19 7.87
N ASN A 257 -3.98 6.40 8.62
CA ASN A 257 -3.84 6.23 10.06
C ASN A 257 -3.70 4.75 10.49
N ALA A 258 -3.65 4.52 11.80
CA ALA A 258 -3.48 3.17 12.37
C ALA A 258 -4.59 2.19 11.99
N ASP A 259 -5.84 2.65 11.87
CA ASP A 259 -6.97 1.79 11.49
C ASP A 259 -6.83 1.33 10.03
N LEU A 260 -6.39 2.22 9.12
CA LEU A 260 -6.09 1.83 7.75
C LEU A 260 -4.91 0.85 7.71
N LEU A 261 -3.85 1.11 8.49
CA LEU A 261 -2.69 0.22 8.59
C LEU A 261 -3.08 -1.20 9.04
N ASP A 262 -3.93 -1.32 10.06
CA ASP A 262 -4.42 -2.61 10.55
C ASP A 262 -5.19 -3.38 9.48
N ARG A 263 -5.92 -2.69 8.59
CA ARG A 263 -6.57 -3.35 7.43
C ARG A 263 -5.58 -3.88 6.41
N TYR A 264 -4.49 -3.15 6.13
CA TYR A 264 -3.44 -3.66 5.24
C TYR A 264 -2.74 -4.88 5.86
N LEU A 265 -2.48 -4.87 7.17
CA LEU A 265 -1.93 -6.02 7.89
C LEU A 265 -2.84 -7.24 7.82
N ASP A 266 -4.14 -7.05 8.08
CA ASP A 266 -5.13 -8.13 7.98
C ASP A 266 -5.15 -8.70 6.56
N ARG A 267 -5.13 -7.84 5.53
CA ARG A 267 -5.10 -8.29 4.14
C ARG A 267 -3.84 -9.09 3.78
N MET A 268 -2.68 -8.69 4.30
CA MET A 268 -1.44 -9.43 4.08
C MET A 268 -1.47 -10.81 4.75
N GLN A 269 -2.06 -10.91 5.94
CA GLN A 269 -2.18 -12.17 6.69
C GLN A 269 -3.29 -13.08 6.12
N ASN A 270 -4.34 -12.48 5.58
CA ASN A 270 -5.52 -13.14 5.04
C ASN A 270 -5.73 -12.72 3.56
N PRO A 271 -4.87 -13.17 2.64
CA PRO A 271 -4.90 -12.73 1.25
C PRO A 271 -6.18 -13.20 0.55
N ALA A 272 -6.97 -12.24 0.07
CA ALA A 272 -8.10 -12.50 -0.82
C ALA A 272 -7.61 -12.80 -2.25
N PRO A 273 -8.46 -13.43 -3.10
CA PRO A 273 -8.11 -13.67 -4.50
C PRO A 273 -7.81 -12.40 -5.31
N ILE A 274 -8.34 -11.26 -4.87
CA ILE A 274 -8.16 -9.93 -5.44
C ILE A 274 -7.72 -9.01 -4.30
N TRP A 275 -6.70 -8.18 -4.57
CA TRP A 275 -6.31 -7.12 -3.66
C TRP A 275 -7.22 -5.91 -3.83
N ASP A 276 -8.08 -5.66 -2.84
CA ASP A 276 -9.01 -4.54 -2.86
C ASP A 276 -8.99 -3.76 -1.54
N MET A 277 -8.48 -2.54 -1.56
CA MET A 277 -8.49 -1.64 -0.39
C MET A 277 -9.44 -0.45 -0.61
N THR A 278 -10.26 -0.50 -1.66
CA THR A 278 -11.19 0.57 -2.00
C THR A 278 -12.47 0.46 -1.19
N ALA A 279 -12.92 1.59 -0.65
CA ALA A 279 -14.14 1.64 0.12
C ALA A 279 -15.37 1.74 -0.81
N PRO A 280 -16.50 1.13 -0.43
CA PRO A 280 -17.74 1.27 -1.19
C PRO A 280 -18.22 2.71 -1.17
N LYS A 281 -18.72 3.17 -2.33
CA LYS A 281 -19.27 4.52 -2.51
C LYS A 281 -20.78 4.47 -2.73
N ILE A 282 -21.46 5.42 -2.11
CA ILE A 282 -22.90 5.63 -2.33
C ILE A 282 -23.08 6.41 -3.63
N LEU A 283 -23.79 5.81 -4.58
CA LEU A 283 -24.12 6.40 -5.88
C LEU A 283 -25.43 7.20 -5.84
N ASN A 284 -26.39 6.76 -5.04
CA ASN A 284 -27.67 7.44 -4.88
C ASN A 284 -28.30 7.11 -3.52
N GLN A 285 -29.18 8.01 -3.07
CA GLN A 285 -29.94 7.88 -1.85
C GLN A 285 -31.35 8.44 -2.04
N VAL A 286 -32.34 7.76 -1.48
CA VAL A 286 -33.74 8.17 -1.45
C VAL A 286 -34.24 8.02 -0.01
N PRO A 287 -34.87 9.04 0.59
CA PRO A 287 -35.05 10.40 0.10
C PRO A 287 -33.72 11.12 -0.14
N ALA A 288 -33.75 12.11 -1.04
CA ALA A 288 -32.64 13.03 -1.20
C ALA A 288 -32.42 13.85 0.09
N ILE A 289 -31.19 14.33 0.29
CA ILE A 289 -30.81 15.17 1.42
C ILE A 289 -31.73 16.40 1.51
N ASP A 290 -32.26 16.65 2.70
CA ASP A 290 -33.14 17.77 3.06
C ASP A 290 -34.40 17.88 2.18
N SER A 291 -34.83 16.76 1.57
CA SER A 291 -36.01 16.71 0.72
C SER A 291 -37.30 16.49 1.50
N LYS A 292 -38.43 16.68 0.81
CA LYS A 292 -39.77 16.33 1.32
C LYS A 292 -40.26 15.05 0.64
N THR A 293 -40.75 14.10 1.43
CA THR A 293 -41.23 12.81 0.93
C THR A 293 -42.54 12.37 1.60
N SER A 294 -43.20 11.36 1.05
CA SER A 294 -44.41 10.79 1.63
C SER A 294 -44.15 10.07 2.97
N ILE A 295 -45.19 9.92 3.78
CA ILE A 295 -45.17 9.16 5.04
C ILE A 295 -44.97 7.65 4.86
N ASP A 296 -45.12 7.13 3.63
CA ASP A 296 -44.94 5.72 3.27
C ASP A 296 -43.61 5.44 2.55
N VAL A 297 -42.65 6.35 2.69
CA VAL A 297 -41.37 6.28 1.99
C VAL A 297 -40.56 5.03 2.36
N VAL A 298 -39.96 4.43 1.34
CA VAL A 298 -38.87 3.45 1.49
C VAL A 298 -37.54 4.19 1.38
N ILE A 299 -36.66 3.97 2.36
CA ILE A 299 -35.31 4.52 2.32
C ILE A 299 -34.47 3.61 1.45
N SER A 300 -33.85 4.13 0.38
CA SER A 300 -33.06 3.33 -0.57
C SER A 300 -31.68 3.94 -0.79
N LEU A 301 -30.67 3.07 -0.93
CA LEU A 301 -29.27 3.43 -1.18
C LEU A 301 -28.69 2.53 -2.27
N GLY A 302 -28.07 3.13 -3.27
CA GLY A 302 -27.33 2.43 -4.32
C GLY A 302 -25.82 2.55 -4.13
N PHE A 303 -25.08 1.46 -4.35
CA PHE A 303 -23.63 1.41 -4.20
C PHE A 303 -22.90 1.14 -5.52
N ASP A 304 -21.65 1.60 -5.64
CA ASP A 304 -20.78 1.35 -6.80
C ASP A 304 -20.14 -0.04 -6.78
N GLU A 305 -20.19 -0.73 -5.66
CA GLU A 305 -19.74 -2.10 -5.50
C GLU A 305 -20.65 -2.94 -4.59
N LYS A 306 -20.31 -4.21 -4.42
CA LYS A 306 -21.08 -5.14 -3.60
C LYS A 306 -20.69 -4.98 -2.13
N LEU A 307 -21.68 -4.79 -1.27
CA LEU A 307 -21.52 -4.89 0.17
C LEU A 307 -21.47 -6.37 0.58
N ASP A 308 -20.78 -6.67 1.69
CA ASP A 308 -20.91 -7.95 2.37
C ASP A 308 -22.29 -8.04 3.03
N PRO A 309 -23.16 -8.97 2.61
CA PRO A 309 -24.48 -9.16 3.21
C PRO A 309 -24.44 -9.42 4.73
N VAL A 310 -23.32 -9.92 5.27
CA VAL A 310 -23.15 -10.14 6.72
C VAL A 310 -22.99 -8.82 7.48
N SER A 311 -22.42 -7.79 6.85
CA SER A 311 -22.29 -6.45 7.44
C SER A 311 -23.60 -5.66 7.42
N VAL A 312 -24.55 -6.05 6.57
CA VAL A 312 -25.82 -5.36 6.39
C VAL A 312 -26.87 -5.88 7.37
N SER A 313 -27.26 -5.03 8.32
CA SER A 313 -28.27 -5.34 9.33
C SER A 313 -29.08 -4.11 9.73
N THR A 314 -30.16 -4.30 10.48
CA THR A 314 -30.90 -3.17 11.06
C THR A 314 -30.05 -2.35 12.03
N ASP A 315 -28.93 -2.86 12.53
CA ASP A 315 -27.99 -2.07 13.33
C ASP A 315 -27.11 -1.16 12.46
N SER A 316 -26.84 -1.56 11.21
CA SER A 316 -26.02 -0.78 10.28
C SER A 316 -26.79 0.38 9.63
N LEU A 317 -28.12 0.31 9.52
CA LEU A 317 -28.98 1.40 9.03
C LEU A 317 -30.07 1.72 10.03
N GLN A 318 -30.07 2.95 10.55
CA GLN A 318 -31.04 3.45 11.52
C GLN A 318 -31.85 4.59 10.93
N LEU A 319 -33.18 4.51 11.01
CA LEU A 319 -34.09 5.63 10.76
C LEU A 319 -34.52 6.22 12.12
N ILE A 320 -34.22 7.50 12.35
CA ILE A 320 -34.41 8.16 13.64
C ILE A 320 -35.44 9.28 13.49
N GLY A 321 -36.53 9.18 14.25
CA GLY A 321 -37.56 10.21 14.35
C GLY A 321 -37.52 10.95 15.70
N PRO A 322 -38.53 11.78 15.99
CA PRO A 322 -38.58 12.61 17.21
C PRO A 322 -38.59 11.82 18.52
N SER A 323 -39.02 10.55 18.48
CA SER A 323 -39.10 9.67 19.66
C SER A 323 -37.96 8.65 19.74
N GLY A 324 -36.97 8.74 18.86
CA GLY A 324 -35.83 7.80 18.79
C GLY A 324 -35.84 6.96 17.49
N PRO A 325 -35.06 5.87 17.47
CA PRO A 325 -34.99 4.96 16.33
C PRO A 325 -36.33 4.27 16.04
N LEU A 326 -36.63 4.08 14.75
CA LEU A 326 -37.80 3.38 14.25
C LEU A 326 -37.42 1.97 13.77
N SER A 327 -38.32 1.02 14.01
CA SER A 327 -38.20 -0.34 13.46
C SER A 327 -38.63 -0.39 11.99
N GLY A 328 -38.05 -1.34 11.27
CA GLY A 328 -38.33 -1.58 9.87
C GLY A 328 -37.61 -2.82 9.36
N THR A 329 -37.92 -3.17 8.13
CA THR A 329 -37.29 -4.29 7.43
C THR A 329 -36.20 -3.77 6.50
N LEU A 330 -34.98 -4.33 6.63
CA LEU A 330 -33.85 -4.03 5.75
C LEU A 330 -33.65 -5.17 4.74
N THR A 331 -33.50 -4.81 3.46
CA THR A 331 -33.21 -5.75 2.37
C THR A 331 -32.04 -5.25 1.54
N TYR A 332 -31.15 -6.14 1.14
CA TYR A 332 -30.05 -5.84 0.22
C TYR A 332 -30.05 -6.81 -0.96
N ASP A 333 -30.03 -6.26 -2.16
CA ASP A 333 -29.84 -7.01 -3.41
C ASP A 333 -28.40 -6.82 -3.92
N PRO A 334 -27.54 -7.85 -3.84
CA PRO A 334 -26.15 -7.76 -4.26
C PRO A 334 -25.97 -7.68 -5.78
N ASP A 335 -26.97 -8.03 -6.58
CA ASP A 335 -26.87 -7.97 -8.05
C ASP A 335 -27.17 -6.56 -8.55
N THR A 336 -28.15 -5.88 -7.94
CA THR A 336 -28.44 -4.47 -8.23
C THR A 336 -27.65 -3.49 -7.36
N ARG A 337 -26.98 -3.98 -6.31
CA ARG A 337 -26.27 -3.20 -5.27
C ARG A 337 -27.19 -2.18 -4.61
N GLN A 338 -28.42 -2.59 -4.34
CA GLN A 338 -29.47 -1.76 -3.75
C GLN A 338 -29.79 -2.21 -2.34
N LEU A 339 -29.67 -1.29 -1.38
CA LEU A 339 -30.12 -1.45 -0.01
C LEU A 339 -31.45 -0.69 0.15
N ALA A 340 -32.43 -1.31 0.79
CA ALA A 340 -33.73 -0.70 1.06
C ALA A 340 -34.18 -0.97 2.50
N PHE A 341 -34.63 0.07 3.19
CA PHE A 341 -35.24 0.01 4.52
C PHE A 341 -36.69 0.47 4.43
N THR A 342 -37.61 -0.41 4.79
CA THR A 342 -39.05 -0.13 4.85
C THR A 342 -39.47 -0.01 6.31
N PRO A 343 -39.88 1.19 6.79
CA PRO A 343 -40.42 1.35 8.13
C PRO A 343 -41.63 0.43 8.37
N ASP A 344 -41.76 -0.13 9.57
CA ASP A 344 -42.87 -1.03 9.89
C ASP A 344 -44.22 -0.29 9.96
N ASP A 345 -44.19 0.98 10.36
CA ASP A 345 -45.34 1.88 10.48
C ASP A 345 -45.17 3.10 9.57
N TYR A 346 -46.30 3.68 9.14
CA TYR A 346 -46.30 4.98 8.47
C TYR A 346 -45.64 6.05 9.34
N LEU A 347 -44.81 6.88 8.72
CA LEU A 347 -44.14 7.97 9.39
C LEU A 347 -45.13 9.08 9.78
N MET A 348 -44.80 9.85 10.81
CA MET A 348 -45.58 11.05 11.16
C MET A 348 -45.42 12.08 10.05
N ALA A 349 -46.52 12.72 9.63
CA ALA A 349 -46.45 13.80 8.63
C ALA A 349 -45.79 15.07 9.21
N TYR A 350 -45.22 15.90 8.33
CA TYR A 350 -44.58 17.17 8.68
C TYR A 350 -43.52 17.02 9.77
N THR A 351 -42.78 15.91 9.73
CA THR A 351 -41.82 15.51 10.76
C THR A 351 -40.46 15.29 10.13
N ASP A 352 -39.41 15.76 10.81
CA ASP A 352 -38.03 15.54 10.39
C ASP A 352 -37.55 14.16 10.85
N TYR A 353 -36.89 13.46 9.94
CA TYR A 353 -36.25 12.18 10.15
C TYR A 353 -34.80 12.24 9.74
N ARG A 354 -33.96 11.49 10.45
CA ARG A 354 -32.54 11.33 10.16
C ARG A 354 -32.26 9.87 9.83
N VAL A 355 -31.49 9.61 8.79
CA VAL A 355 -30.96 8.28 8.47
C VAL A 355 -29.48 8.26 8.80
N GLU A 356 -29.05 7.19 9.44
CA GLU A 356 -27.65 6.91 9.74
C GLU A 356 -27.30 5.54 9.15
N LEU A 357 -26.26 5.48 8.32
CA LEU A 357 -25.68 4.24 7.78
C LEU A 357 -24.22 4.15 8.24
N THR A 358 -23.92 3.11 9.02
CA THR A 358 -22.61 2.88 9.62
C THR A 358 -22.30 1.38 9.65
N GLY A 359 -21.02 1.01 9.73
CA GLY A 359 -20.62 -0.39 9.96
C GLY A 359 -20.83 -1.36 8.79
N VAL A 360 -21.31 -0.90 7.63
CA VAL A 360 -21.33 -1.72 6.41
C VAL A 360 -19.94 -1.77 5.78
N THR A 361 -19.61 -2.92 5.19
CA THR A 361 -18.36 -3.16 4.47
C THR A 361 -18.62 -3.77 3.10
N ASP A 362 -17.66 -3.69 2.19
CA ASP A 362 -17.62 -4.49 0.98
C ASP A 362 -17.30 -5.98 1.27
N LEU A 363 -17.19 -6.79 0.22
CA LEU A 363 -16.83 -8.22 0.29
C LEU A 363 -15.39 -8.49 0.75
N TYR A 364 -14.55 -7.46 0.82
CA TYR A 364 -13.15 -7.53 1.21
C TYR A 364 -12.88 -6.85 2.56
N GLY A 365 -13.94 -6.44 3.28
CA GLY A 365 -13.86 -5.84 4.61
C GLY A 365 -13.57 -4.33 4.62
N ASN A 366 -13.62 -3.65 3.47
CA ASN A 366 -13.46 -2.20 3.40
C ASN A 366 -14.75 -1.51 3.86
N PRO A 367 -14.71 -0.70 4.94
CA PRO A 367 -15.87 0.06 5.39
C PRO A 367 -16.12 1.26 4.47
N LEU A 368 -17.30 1.88 4.59
CA LEU A 368 -17.52 3.22 4.04
C LEU A 368 -16.42 4.17 4.49
N GLU A 369 -15.93 5.00 3.57
CA GLU A 369 -14.90 6.01 3.85
C GLU A 369 -15.35 6.95 4.98
N HIS A 370 -16.63 7.33 4.96
CA HIS A 370 -17.27 8.07 6.04
C HIS A 370 -18.65 7.48 6.35
N PRO A 371 -19.06 7.45 7.62
CA PRO A 371 -20.46 7.22 8.00
C PRO A 371 -21.40 8.17 7.23
N LEU A 372 -22.48 7.61 6.67
CA LEU A 372 -23.47 8.42 5.98
C LEU A 372 -24.56 8.85 6.97
N VAL A 373 -24.75 10.16 7.11
CA VAL A 373 -25.81 10.74 7.93
C VAL A 373 -26.52 11.83 7.13
N TRP A 374 -27.84 11.71 6.98
CA TRP A 374 -28.65 12.75 6.32
C TRP A 374 -30.06 12.83 6.87
N SER A 375 -30.76 13.92 6.55
CA SER A 375 -32.13 14.14 7.00
C SER A 375 -33.10 14.36 5.85
N PHE A 376 -34.38 14.15 6.11
CA PHE A 376 -35.49 14.51 5.23
C PHE A 376 -36.73 14.85 6.09
N THR A 377 -37.71 15.52 5.49
CA THR A 377 -38.99 15.83 6.14
C THR A 377 -40.12 15.08 5.44
N THR A 378 -41.05 14.53 6.21
CA THR A 378 -42.26 13.93 5.63
C THR A 378 -43.33 14.98 5.33
N ILE A 379 -44.16 14.70 4.34
CA ILE A 379 -45.41 15.40 4.05
C ILE A 379 -46.53 14.37 3.94
N PHE A 380 -47.77 14.82 4.16
CA PHE A 380 -48.92 13.97 3.85
C PHE A 380 -49.06 13.92 2.32
N ASP A 381 -48.81 12.76 1.71
CA ASP A 381 -49.06 12.64 0.28
C ASP A 381 -50.57 12.77 0.02
N GLN A 382 -50.92 13.77 -0.76
CA GLN A 382 -52.29 14.12 -1.11
C GLN A 382 -52.61 13.74 -2.56
N LEU A 383 -51.69 13.09 -3.29
CA LEU A 383 -51.94 12.66 -4.67
C LEU A 383 -53.02 11.56 -4.65
N PRO A 384 -54.24 11.84 -5.16
CA PRO A 384 -55.25 10.81 -5.29
C PRO A 384 -54.78 9.75 -6.30
N PRO A 385 -55.24 8.50 -6.18
CA PRO A 385 -54.99 7.50 -7.20
C PRO A 385 -55.38 8.04 -8.59
N ALA A 386 -54.57 7.75 -9.62
CA ALA A 386 -54.95 8.06 -10.98
C ALA A 386 -56.32 7.41 -11.28
N LEU A 387 -57.27 8.21 -11.76
CA LEU A 387 -58.57 7.68 -12.16
C LEU A 387 -58.36 6.69 -13.33
N PRO A 388 -59.12 5.57 -13.38
CA PRO A 388 -59.07 4.69 -14.54
C PRO A 388 -59.38 5.48 -15.81
N ASP A 389 -58.65 5.18 -16.90
CA ASP A 389 -59.07 5.63 -18.23
C ASP A 389 -60.41 4.94 -18.56
N PHE A 390 -61.48 5.74 -18.65
CA PHE A 390 -62.83 5.27 -18.97
C PHE A 390 -63.16 5.42 -20.45
#